data_AF-A0A8C1DFW9-F1
#
_entry.id   AF-A0A8C1DFW9-F1
#
_cell.length_a   1.000
_cell.length_b   1.000
_cell.length_c   1.000
_cell.angle_alpha   90.00
_cell.angle_beta   90.00
_cell.angle_gamma   90.00
#
_symmetry.space_group_name_H-M   'P 1'
#
loop_
_entity.id
_entity.type
_entity.pdbx_description
1 polymer ?
#
loop_
_entity_poly.entity_id
_entity_poly.type
_entity_poly.pdbx_seq_one_letter_code
_entity_poly.pdbx_strand_id
1 'polypeptide(L)'
;SGFLLCVTQKDVSTLTQMLIGLAGYLTGYDGSFPFIKPGDKYEHHNYLGMRAFCAALGSCLPPFTFLIVLELSRSTPAAIIAASLLIFDTGCITLSQYILLDPILMFFIMGSVLCMVRFNTQRLRPFSFSWWFWLLLAGVCLSGSLGVKFVGLFVILLVGINTAFDLWRLLGDLSLSLVDFGKHLLARVFGLIMLPLFLYTTIFAVHFVVLNRSGPGDGFFSSSFQSRLIGNNLHNASMPEYLAYGSLITVKNLRIAGGYLHSHWHLYPEGVGAHQQVTAYLHKDYNNLWLVKRPDNSDDLTGPPELVHHGDIIRLEHRVRIRNLHSHFHEAPLTKNTCRSPVMALGWEQVEVTCSPYVKESPNTQWNIEDLINPKLPNISLSVLKPTFLEILWESHIVMIRGNSDLKPKDNEMNSKPWHWPINYQGLRFSGVNETEYRVYLLGNPVIWWLNLLSLALFVLMLTVASLGGGMLLLGWLLHYLPFYIMSRILYYHHYFPAMLFSSMLTGITLDIFLQNLHLLFSSSISHYFVRGGQFILLLGFIYSFYLFHPLSYGMRGPLAHDPASSMAGLRWMESWEF
;
A
#
# COMPACT_ATOMS: atom_id res chain seq x y z
N SER A 1 19.08 9.71 0.19
CA SER A 1 18.64 9.08 1.46
C SER A 1 17.40 9.73 2.05
N GLY A 2 17.21 11.06 1.99
CA GLY A 2 15.99 11.74 2.47
C GLY A 2 14.73 11.51 1.61
N PHE A 3 14.89 11.24 0.31
CA PHE A 3 13.77 11.06 -0.63
C PHE A 3 12.90 9.82 -0.35
N LEU A 4 13.50 8.72 0.14
CA LEU A 4 12.70 7.56 0.54
C LEU A 4 11.99 7.78 1.89
N LEU A 5 12.52 8.66 2.75
CA LEU A 5 12.04 8.84 4.13
C LEU A 5 10.81 9.77 4.29
N CYS A 6 10.42 10.51 3.25
CA CYS A 6 9.18 11.30 3.28
C CYS A 6 7.96 10.52 2.77
N VAL A 7 8.17 9.49 1.94
CA VAL A 7 7.08 8.60 1.46
C VAL A 7 6.84 7.44 2.43
N THR A 8 7.68 7.28 3.46
CA THR A 8 7.73 6.08 4.33
C THR A 8 6.68 5.98 5.43
N GLN A 9 5.74 6.91 5.61
CA GLN A 9 5.08 6.88 6.91
C GLN A 9 4.01 5.80 7.09
N LYS A 10 3.31 5.29 6.05
CA LYS A 10 2.23 4.30 6.28
C LYS A 10 1.92 3.24 5.20
N ASP A 11 2.55 3.26 4.02
CA ASP A 11 2.11 2.37 2.90
C ASP A 11 3.20 1.47 2.29
N VAL A 12 2.75 0.25 1.95
CA VAL A 12 3.48 -0.97 1.58
C VAL A 12 4.00 -0.92 0.13
N SER A 13 5.10 -0.22 -0.14
CA SER A 13 5.65 -0.16 -1.51
C SER A 13 7.18 -0.16 -1.57
N THR A 14 7.83 -1.28 -1.24
CA THR A 14 9.30 -1.37 -1.27
C THR A 14 9.87 -1.32 -2.69
N LEU A 15 9.24 -2.00 -3.65
CA LEU A 15 9.73 -2.02 -5.04
C LEU A 15 9.59 -0.65 -5.71
N THR A 16 8.43 -0.01 -5.54
CA THR A 16 8.12 1.29 -6.14
C THR A 16 9.14 2.35 -5.72
N GLN A 17 9.38 2.44 -4.41
CA GLN A 17 10.31 3.42 -3.87
C GLN A 17 11.73 3.22 -4.40
N MET A 18 12.17 1.97 -4.54
CA MET A 18 13.48 1.66 -5.12
C MET A 18 13.54 1.98 -6.61
N LEU A 19 12.49 1.70 -7.39
CA LEU A 19 12.44 2.01 -8.83
C LEU A 19 12.41 3.52 -9.09
N ILE A 20 11.60 4.27 -8.35
CA ILE A 20 11.54 5.73 -8.46
C ILE A 20 12.88 6.34 -7.98
N GLY A 21 13.45 5.82 -6.88
CA GLY A 21 14.76 6.22 -6.40
C GLY A 21 15.86 5.98 -7.43
N LEU A 22 15.83 4.83 -8.11
CA LEU A 22 16.75 4.50 -9.21
C LEU A 22 16.57 5.46 -10.39
N ALA A 23 15.33 5.74 -10.82
CA ALA A 23 15.06 6.69 -11.88
C ALA A 23 15.53 8.11 -11.54
N GLY A 24 15.37 8.54 -10.28
CA GLY A 24 15.94 9.77 -9.76
C GLY A 24 17.47 9.78 -9.85
N TYR A 25 18.12 8.74 -9.33
CA TYR A 25 19.57 8.63 -9.34
C TYR A 25 20.15 8.66 -10.77
N LEU A 26 19.56 7.92 -11.70
CA LEU A 26 19.98 7.88 -13.10
C LEU A 26 19.82 9.24 -13.83
N THR A 27 18.96 10.11 -13.32
CA THR A 27 18.69 11.45 -13.90
C THR A 27 19.33 12.58 -13.10
N GLY A 28 20.23 12.26 -12.18
CA GLY A 28 21.03 13.23 -11.43
C GLY A 28 20.32 13.85 -10.23
N TYR A 29 19.27 13.22 -9.71
CA TYR A 29 18.65 13.63 -8.45
C TYR A 29 19.46 13.11 -7.27
N ASP A 30 19.90 14.02 -6.40
CA ASP A 30 20.82 13.77 -5.29
C ASP A 30 20.13 13.50 -3.94
N GLY A 31 18.80 13.65 -3.86
CA GLY A 31 18.03 13.44 -2.64
C GLY A 31 18.05 14.61 -1.66
N SER A 32 18.48 15.80 -2.09
CA SER A 32 18.56 17.01 -1.25
C SER A 32 17.20 17.65 -0.98
N PHE A 33 16.24 17.56 -1.92
CA PHE A 33 14.91 18.14 -1.78
C PHE A 33 13.92 17.18 -1.08
N PRO A 34 13.45 17.49 0.14
CA PRO A 34 12.45 16.67 0.82
C PRO A 34 11.03 16.99 0.30
N PHE A 35 10.27 15.96 -0.08
CA PHE A 35 8.89 16.09 -0.55
C PHE A 35 7.93 16.13 0.64
N ILE A 36 7.84 17.28 1.32
CA ILE A 36 7.10 17.41 2.58
C ILE A 36 5.66 17.86 2.33
N LYS A 37 5.44 18.92 1.53
CA LYS A 37 4.11 19.50 1.31
C LYS A 37 3.75 19.60 -0.18
N PRO A 38 2.49 19.29 -0.55
CA PRO A 38 2.00 19.61 -1.88
C PRO A 38 2.06 21.12 -2.14
N GLY A 39 2.55 21.52 -3.31
CA GLY A 39 2.67 22.92 -3.73
C GLY A 39 4.09 23.49 -3.63
N ASP A 40 5.02 22.79 -2.97
CA ASP A 40 6.42 23.21 -2.91
C ASP A 40 7.03 23.26 -4.32
N LYS A 41 7.71 24.37 -4.64
CA LYS A 41 8.39 24.54 -5.92
C LYS A 41 9.68 23.72 -5.93
N TYR A 42 9.92 23.00 -7.03
CA TYR A 42 11.09 22.12 -7.19
C TYR A 42 12.43 22.86 -7.40
N GLU A 43 12.41 24.18 -7.52
CA GLU A 43 13.59 25.03 -7.72
C GLU A 43 14.54 24.47 -8.80
N HIS A 44 15.76 24.07 -8.42
CA HIS A 44 16.80 23.54 -9.30
C HIS A 44 16.88 22.01 -9.32
N HIS A 45 15.99 21.31 -8.63
CA HIS A 45 16.05 19.86 -8.49
C HIS A 45 15.38 19.13 -9.66
N ASN A 46 16.09 18.16 -10.23
CA ASN A 46 15.63 17.38 -11.37
C ASN A 46 14.58 16.31 -10.97
N TYR A 47 13.30 16.65 -11.04
CA TYR A 47 12.19 15.71 -10.81
C TYR A 47 11.67 15.05 -12.10
N LEU A 48 12.09 15.55 -13.27
CA LEU A 48 11.55 15.14 -14.57
C LEU A 48 11.81 13.66 -14.87
N GLY A 49 12.97 13.13 -14.48
CA GLY A 49 13.31 11.71 -14.70
C GLY A 49 12.36 10.74 -14.01
N MET A 50 11.96 11.05 -12.77
CA MET A 50 11.00 10.25 -12.01
C MET A 50 9.61 10.28 -12.65
N ARG A 51 9.16 11.45 -13.13
CA ARG A 51 7.89 11.58 -13.85
C ARG A 51 7.92 10.85 -15.19
N ALA A 52 9.01 11.01 -15.94
CA ALA A 52 9.20 10.33 -17.23
C ALA A 52 9.17 8.80 -17.07
N PHE A 53 9.77 8.27 -16.00
CA PHE A 53 9.71 6.84 -15.68
C PHE A 53 8.26 6.37 -15.41
N CYS A 54 7.51 7.09 -14.57
CA CYS A 54 6.10 6.75 -14.29
C CYS A 54 5.23 6.84 -15.55
N ALA A 55 5.43 7.90 -16.35
CA ALA A 55 4.71 8.10 -17.60
C ALA A 55 5.04 7.04 -18.65
N ALA A 56 6.29 6.57 -18.72
CA ALA A 56 6.72 5.49 -19.62
C ALA A 56 6.05 4.15 -19.25
N LEU A 57 5.91 3.84 -17.97
CA LEU A 57 5.19 2.65 -17.54
C LEU A 57 3.68 2.77 -17.75
N GLY A 58 3.10 3.95 -17.49
CA GLY A 58 1.69 4.24 -17.76
C GLY A 58 1.34 4.19 -19.25
N SER A 59 2.25 4.61 -20.14
CA SER A 59 2.03 4.55 -21.59
C SER A 59 2.04 3.12 -22.17
N CYS A 60 2.50 2.13 -21.41
CA CYS A 60 2.40 0.71 -21.78
C CYS A 60 0.98 0.13 -21.57
N LEU A 61 0.11 0.82 -20.82
CA LEU A 61 -1.23 0.30 -20.50
C LEU A 61 -2.13 0.12 -21.74
N PRO A 62 -2.21 1.08 -22.69
CA PRO A 62 -3.01 0.89 -23.90
C PRO A 62 -2.48 -0.22 -24.83
N PRO A 63 -1.17 -0.33 -25.12
CA PRO A 63 -0.62 -1.47 -25.88
C PRO A 63 -0.91 -2.82 -25.22
N PHE A 64 -0.77 -2.94 -23.90
CA PHE A 64 -1.10 -4.18 -23.19
C PHE A 64 -2.59 -4.51 -23.31
N THR A 65 -3.45 -3.52 -23.16
CA THR A 65 -4.91 -3.65 -23.35
C THR A 65 -5.25 -4.15 -24.75
N PHE A 66 -4.66 -3.54 -25.77
CA PHE A 66 -4.84 -3.96 -27.16
C PHE A 66 -4.47 -5.44 -27.34
N LEU A 67 -3.29 -5.85 -26.87
CA LEU A 67 -2.82 -7.23 -27.01
C LEU A 67 -3.67 -8.24 -26.22
N ILE A 68 -4.07 -7.90 -24.99
CA ILE A 68 -4.93 -8.75 -24.16
C ILE A 68 -6.28 -8.96 -24.85
N VAL A 69 -6.95 -7.88 -25.25
CA VAL A 69 -8.27 -7.96 -25.86
C VAL A 69 -8.19 -8.68 -27.21
N LEU A 70 -7.16 -8.41 -28.02
CA LEU A 70 -6.96 -9.10 -29.30
C LEU A 70 -6.83 -10.62 -29.13
N GLU A 71 -6.09 -11.09 -28.12
CA GLU A 71 -5.94 -12.51 -27.87
C GLU A 71 -7.21 -13.16 -27.29
N LEU A 72 -7.97 -12.43 -26.48
CA LEU A 72 -9.20 -12.92 -25.85
C LEU A 72 -10.41 -12.94 -26.79
N SER A 73 -10.60 -11.90 -27.60
CA SER A 73 -11.76 -11.76 -28.49
C SER A 73 -11.49 -12.20 -29.92
N ARG A 74 -10.21 -12.30 -30.34
CA ARG A 74 -9.79 -12.49 -31.74
C ARG A 74 -10.31 -11.41 -32.69
N SER A 75 -10.74 -10.26 -32.17
CA SER A 75 -11.30 -9.13 -32.92
C SER A 75 -10.40 -7.90 -32.79
N THR A 76 -9.87 -7.43 -33.92
CA THR A 76 -9.09 -6.18 -33.98
C THR A 76 -9.92 -4.95 -33.65
N PRO A 77 -11.18 -4.79 -34.12
CA PRO A 77 -12.01 -3.66 -33.70
C PRO A 77 -12.24 -3.59 -32.19
N ALA A 78 -12.52 -4.72 -31.52
CA ALA A 78 -12.67 -4.77 -30.06
C ALA A 78 -11.40 -4.26 -29.34
N ALA A 79 -10.23 -4.68 -29.82
CA ALA A 79 -8.95 -4.29 -29.26
C ALA A 79 -8.66 -2.79 -29.45
N ILE A 80 -9.00 -2.22 -30.62
CA ILE A 80 -8.86 -0.78 -30.90
C ILE A 80 -9.78 0.02 -29.96
N ILE A 81 -11.05 -0.36 -29.85
CA ILE A 81 -12.01 0.31 -28.95
C ILE A 81 -11.49 0.29 -27.52
N ALA A 82 -11.09 -0.87 -27.00
CA ALA A 82 -10.58 -1.02 -25.64
C ALA A 82 -9.34 -0.15 -25.38
N ALA A 83 -8.38 -0.14 -26.31
CA ALA A 83 -7.17 0.66 -26.18
C ALA A 83 -7.47 2.17 -26.25
N SER A 84 -8.38 2.59 -27.13
CA SER A 84 -8.80 3.98 -27.25
C SER A 84 -9.50 4.49 -25.99
N LEU A 85 -10.30 3.67 -25.30
CA LEU A 85 -10.90 4.04 -24.00
C LEU A 85 -9.81 4.43 -22.98
N LEU A 86 -8.68 3.74 -22.94
CA LEU A 86 -7.59 4.08 -22.01
C LEU A 86 -6.73 5.26 -22.49
N ILE A 87 -6.50 5.39 -23.80
CA ILE A 87 -5.75 6.52 -24.37
C ILE A 87 -6.46 7.86 -24.08
N PHE A 88 -7.80 7.86 -24.15
CA PHE A 88 -8.62 9.06 -24.00
C PHE A 88 -9.23 9.21 -22.59
N ASP A 89 -8.81 8.40 -21.62
CA ASP A 89 -9.21 8.56 -20.22
C ASP A 89 -8.30 9.55 -19.49
N THR A 90 -8.90 10.65 -19.02
CA THR A 90 -8.20 11.70 -18.29
C THR A 90 -7.64 11.23 -16.96
N GLY A 91 -8.33 10.31 -16.28
CA GLY A 91 -7.90 9.78 -14.99
C GLY A 91 -6.59 8.99 -15.09
N CYS A 92 -6.49 8.10 -16.07
CA CYS A 92 -5.31 7.28 -16.32
C CYS A 92 -4.10 8.15 -16.66
N ILE A 93 -4.29 9.20 -17.46
CA ILE A 93 -3.23 10.16 -17.80
C ILE A 93 -2.79 10.93 -16.55
N THR A 94 -3.74 11.43 -15.75
CA THR A 94 -3.45 12.11 -14.48
C THR A 94 -2.63 11.24 -13.54
N LEU A 95 -2.99 9.97 -13.33
CA LEU A 95 -2.20 9.09 -12.46
C LEU A 95 -0.81 8.79 -13.03
N SER A 96 -0.69 8.66 -14.36
CA SER A 96 0.55 8.24 -15.03
C SER A 96 1.62 9.32 -15.08
N GLN A 97 1.26 10.60 -15.12
CA GLN A 97 2.22 11.70 -15.33
C GLN A 97 2.94 12.16 -14.04
N TYR A 98 2.45 11.77 -12.86
CA TYR A 98 3.03 12.16 -11.57
C TYR A 98 3.85 11.03 -10.95
N ILE A 99 4.66 11.39 -9.95
CA ILE A 99 5.50 10.45 -9.20
C ILE A 99 4.61 9.70 -8.20
N LEU A 100 3.85 8.74 -8.72
CA LEU A 100 2.91 7.91 -7.97
C LEU A 100 3.27 6.44 -8.11
N LEU A 101 2.77 5.64 -7.17
CA LEU A 101 2.94 4.19 -7.21
C LEU A 101 1.96 3.49 -8.15
N ASP A 102 0.81 4.12 -8.43
CA ASP A 102 -0.28 3.52 -9.21
C ASP A 102 0.11 3.17 -10.66
N PRO A 103 0.90 3.97 -11.41
CA PRO A 103 1.33 3.62 -12.77
C PRO A 103 2.18 2.34 -12.81
N ILE A 104 3.05 2.18 -11.81
CA ILE A 104 3.91 1.01 -11.67
C ILE A 104 3.06 -0.21 -11.29
N LEU A 105 2.09 -0.03 -10.38
CA LEU A 105 1.14 -1.09 -10.00
C LEU A 105 0.33 -1.57 -11.21
N MET A 106 -0.28 -0.63 -11.94
CA MET A 106 -1.11 -0.93 -13.11
C MET A 106 -0.29 -1.60 -14.22
N PHE A 107 0.97 -1.18 -14.42
CA PHE A 107 1.88 -1.83 -15.36
C PHE A 107 2.10 -3.30 -15.03
N PHE A 108 2.41 -3.63 -13.77
CA PHE A 108 2.62 -5.03 -13.37
C PHE A 108 1.33 -5.85 -13.36
N ILE A 109 0.18 -5.26 -13.01
CA ILE A 109 -1.13 -5.94 -13.10
C ILE A 109 -1.44 -6.29 -14.56
N MET A 110 -1.37 -5.32 -15.47
CA MET A 110 -1.64 -5.53 -16.89
C MET A 110 -0.61 -6.47 -17.54
N GLY A 111 0.66 -6.34 -17.16
CA GLY A 111 1.72 -7.25 -17.58
C GLY A 111 1.46 -8.70 -17.14
N SER A 112 0.98 -8.90 -15.90
CA SER A 112 0.62 -10.23 -15.39
C SER A 112 -0.55 -10.84 -16.16
N VAL A 113 -1.58 -10.05 -16.46
CA VAL A 113 -2.75 -10.48 -17.26
C VAL A 113 -2.32 -10.80 -18.69
N LEU A 114 -1.50 -9.94 -19.31
CA LEU A 114 -0.98 -10.17 -20.66
C LEU A 114 -0.17 -11.48 -20.72
N CYS A 115 0.74 -11.70 -19.77
CA CYS A 115 1.54 -12.92 -19.73
C CYS A 115 0.65 -14.16 -19.52
N MET A 116 -0.35 -14.07 -18.64
CA MET A 116 -1.34 -15.14 -18.44
C MET A 116 -2.11 -15.46 -19.73
N VAL A 117 -2.60 -14.46 -20.44
CA VAL A 117 -3.34 -14.66 -21.71
C VAL A 117 -2.42 -15.24 -22.78
N ARG A 118 -1.20 -14.73 -22.92
CA ARG A 118 -0.21 -15.23 -23.88
C ARG A 118 0.22 -16.66 -23.56
N PHE A 119 0.35 -17.00 -22.28
CA PHE A 119 0.60 -18.36 -21.80
C PHE A 119 -0.55 -19.30 -22.17
N ASN A 120 -1.80 -18.90 -21.94
CA ASN A 120 -2.99 -19.67 -22.32
C ASN A 120 -3.06 -19.92 -23.85
N THR A 121 -2.62 -18.96 -24.68
CA THR A 121 -2.55 -19.13 -26.14
C THR A 121 -1.53 -20.22 -26.55
N GLN A 122 -0.49 -20.46 -25.76
CA GLN A 122 0.52 -21.50 -26.01
C GLN A 122 0.13 -22.90 -25.49
N ARG A 123 -1.15 -23.13 -25.13
CA ARG A 123 -1.63 -24.42 -24.59
C ARG A 123 -1.36 -25.62 -25.51
N LEU A 124 -1.33 -25.41 -26.82
CA LEU A 124 -1.07 -26.46 -27.82
C LEU A 124 0.42 -26.83 -27.97
N ARG A 125 1.34 -26.04 -27.39
CA ARG A 125 2.79 -26.27 -27.44
C ARG A 125 3.40 -26.25 -26.03
N PRO A 126 2.99 -27.18 -25.15
CA PRO A 126 3.44 -27.22 -23.76
C PRO A 126 4.95 -27.43 -23.68
N PHE A 127 5.59 -26.85 -22.66
CA PHE A 127 7.03 -26.92 -22.41
C PHE A 127 7.95 -26.37 -23.51
N SER A 128 7.41 -25.69 -24.51
CA SER A 128 8.22 -24.95 -25.48
C SER A 128 8.95 -23.76 -24.83
N PHE A 129 9.98 -23.22 -25.50
CA PHE A 129 10.68 -22.02 -25.04
C PHE A 129 9.71 -20.84 -24.83
N SER A 130 8.77 -20.63 -25.77
CA SER A 130 7.78 -19.55 -25.63
C SER A 130 6.83 -19.81 -24.46
N TRP A 131 6.44 -21.05 -24.20
CA TRP A 131 5.59 -21.42 -23.07
C TRP A 131 6.27 -21.09 -21.73
N TRP A 132 7.55 -21.48 -21.58
CA TRP A 132 8.35 -21.13 -20.40
C TRP A 132 8.59 -19.64 -20.27
N PHE A 133 8.89 -18.94 -21.37
CA PHE A 133 9.09 -17.49 -21.37
C PHE A 133 7.89 -16.76 -20.79
N TRP A 134 6.67 -17.04 -21.27
CA TRP A 134 5.46 -16.38 -20.77
C TRP A 134 5.12 -16.78 -19.34
N LEU A 135 5.40 -18.02 -18.93
CA LEU A 135 5.19 -18.50 -17.56
C LEU A 135 6.13 -17.79 -16.56
N LEU A 136 7.42 -17.72 -16.88
CA LEU A 136 8.41 -17.08 -16.03
C LEU A 136 8.21 -15.56 -15.99
N LEU A 137 7.88 -14.94 -17.14
CA LEU A 137 7.56 -13.52 -17.20
C LEU A 137 6.29 -13.20 -16.41
N ALA A 138 5.27 -14.07 -16.44
CA ALA A 138 4.11 -13.93 -15.56
C ALA A 138 4.53 -13.94 -14.09
N GLY A 139 5.41 -14.86 -13.68
CA GLY A 139 5.95 -14.89 -12.32
C GLY A 139 6.69 -13.61 -11.91
N VAL A 140 7.52 -13.06 -12.80
CA VAL A 140 8.21 -11.78 -12.57
C VAL A 140 7.20 -10.64 -12.40
N CYS A 141 6.19 -10.55 -13.26
CA CYS A 141 5.15 -9.52 -13.16
C CYS A 141 4.30 -9.66 -11.90
N LEU A 142 3.99 -10.89 -11.47
CA LEU A 142 3.27 -11.16 -10.22
C LEU A 142 4.06 -10.69 -9.00
N SER A 143 5.38 -10.99 -8.95
CA SER A 143 6.28 -10.48 -7.92
C SER A 143 6.32 -8.95 -7.92
N GLY A 144 6.38 -8.33 -9.10
CA GLY A 144 6.36 -6.89 -9.25
C GLY A 144 5.09 -6.27 -8.67
N SER A 145 3.93 -6.84 -8.99
CA SER A 145 2.64 -6.34 -8.50
C SER A 145 2.54 -6.39 -6.97
N LEU A 146 2.98 -7.49 -6.34
CA LEU A 146 3.01 -7.65 -4.88
C LEU A 146 4.04 -6.74 -4.22
N GLY A 147 5.21 -6.55 -4.85
CA GLY A 147 6.27 -5.66 -4.35
C GLY A 147 5.89 -4.17 -4.38
N VAL A 148 4.93 -3.79 -5.22
CA VAL A 148 4.42 -2.40 -5.32
C VAL A 148 3.34 -2.12 -4.29
N LYS A 149 2.31 -2.97 -4.16
CA LYS A 149 1.20 -2.78 -3.21
C LYS A 149 0.48 -4.10 -2.98
N PHE A 150 -0.05 -4.33 -1.77
CA PHE A 150 -0.83 -5.55 -1.48
C PHE A 150 -2.11 -5.71 -2.31
N VAL A 151 -2.60 -4.65 -2.98
CA VAL A 151 -3.67 -4.75 -3.99
C VAL A 151 -3.27 -5.70 -5.14
N GLY A 152 -1.96 -5.89 -5.40
CA GLY A 152 -1.45 -6.89 -6.34
C GLY A 152 -1.79 -8.34 -5.98
N LEU A 153 -2.20 -8.64 -4.74
CA LEU A 153 -2.71 -9.96 -4.37
C LEU A 153 -3.95 -10.36 -5.20
N PHE A 154 -4.75 -9.39 -5.65
CA PHE A 154 -5.95 -9.66 -6.44
C PHE A 154 -5.62 -10.18 -7.85
N VAL A 155 -4.53 -9.70 -8.47
CA VAL A 155 -4.08 -10.25 -9.75
C VAL A 155 -3.43 -11.63 -9.57
N ILE A 156 -2.72 -11.86 -8.46
CA ILE A 156 -2.22 -13.21 -8.12
C ILE A 156 -3.39 -14.19 -8.00
N LEU A 157 -4.47 -13.79 -7.33
CA LEU A 157 -5.68 -14.61 -7.21
C LEU A 157 -6.34 -14.86 -8.57
N LEU A 158 -6.44 -13.85 -9.44
CA LEU A 158 -6.98 -14.02 -10.80
C LEU A 158 -6.17 -15.03 -11.61
N VAL A 159 -4.84 -14.88 -11.64
CA VAL A 159 -3.94 -15.80 -12.34
C VAL A 159 -3.99 -17.20 -11.70
N GLY A 160 -4.09 -17.28 -10.38
CA GLY A 160 -4.24 -18.53 -9.63
C GLY A 160 -5.52 -19.27 -9.98
N ILE A 161 -6.67 -18.59 -10.03
CA ILE A 161 -7.96 -19.17 -10.43
C ILE A 161 -7.92 -19.65 -11.88
N ASN A 162 -7.39 -18.84 -12.82
CA ASN A 162 -7.20 -19.26 -14.21
C ASN A 162 -6.30 -20.50 -14.32
N THR A 163 -5.22 -20.53 -13.54
CA THR A 163 -4.27 -21.66 -13.52
C THR A 163 -4.90 -22.92 -12.94
N ALA A 164 -5.68 -22.80 -11.85
CA ALA A 164 -6.41 -23.91 -11.25
C ALA A 164 -7.44 -24.48 -12.23
N PHE A 165 -8.14 -23.61 -12.95
CA PHE A 165 -9.08 -24.02 -14.00
C PHE A 165 -8.41 -24.70 -15.20
N ASP A 166 -7.23 -24.22 -15.61
CA ASP A 166 -6.45 -24.87 -16.66
C ASP A 166 -5.91 -26.25 -16.21
N LEU A 167 -5.43 -26.36 -14.97
CA LEU A 167 -5.04 -27.63 -14.37
C LEU A 167 -6.22 -28.60 -14.25
N TRP A 168 -7.41 -28.11 -13.88
CA TRP A 168 -8.64 -28.90 -13.84
C TRP A 168 -9.00 -29.45 -15.23
N ARG A 169 -8.87 -28.63 -16.28
CA ARG A 169 -9.09 -29.07 -17.67
C ARG A 169 -8.06 -30.09 -18.14
N LEU A 170 -6.79 -29.95 -17.74
CA LEU A 170 -5.74 -30.92 -18.06
C LEU A 170 -5.94 -32.24 -17.32
N LEU A 171 -6.44 -32.20 -16.08
CA LEU A 171 -6.76 -33.40 -15.31
C LEU A 171 -7.93 -34.19 -15.92
N GLY A 172 -8.90 -33.48 -16.51
CA GLY A 172 -10.02 -34.10 -17.22
C GLY A 172 -9.70 -34.65 -18.60
N ASP A 173 -8.49 -34.40 -19.13
CA ASP A 173 -8.06 -34.89 -20.43
C ASP A 173 -7.48 -36.31 -20.31
N LEU A 174 -8.30 -37.31 -20.67
CA LEU A 174 -7.96 -38.72 -20.60
C LEU A 174 -6.83 -39.14 -21.56
N SER A 175 -6.40 -38.26 -22.47
CA SER A 175 -5.27 -38.52 -23.38
C SER A 175 -3.91 -38.27 -22.73
N LEU A 176 -3.87 -37.54 -21.61
CA LEU A 176 -2.63 -37.15 -20.93
C LEU A 176 -2.27 -38.15 -19.82
N SER A 177 -0.98 -38.46 -19.72
CA SER A 177 -0.49 -39.28 -18.61
C SER A 177 -0.45 -38.48 -17.30
N LEU A 178 -0.59 -39.17 -16.16
CA LEU A 178 -0.43 -38.55 -14.84
C LEU A 178 0.97 -37.93 -14.64
N VAL A 179 1.99 -38.47 -15.31
CA VAL A 179 3.35 -37.92 -15.28
C VAL A 179 3.41 -36.58 -15.98
N ASP A 180 2.75 -36.44 -17.13
CA ASP A 180 2.71 -35.17 -17.87
C ASP A 180 1.86 -34.11 -17.14
N PHE A 181 0.78 -34.52 -16.49
CA PHE A 181 0.07 -33.67 -15.53
C PHE A 181 0.98 -33.21 -14.39
N GLY A 182 1.77 -34.12 -13.80
CA GLY A 182 2.76 -33.80 -12.77
C GLY A 182 3.79 -32.76 -13.22
N LYS A 183 4.32 -32.89 -14.45
CA LYS A 183 5.21 -31.89 -15.05
C LYS A 183 4.52 -30.52 -15.17
N HIS A 184 3.26 -30.50 -15.59
CA HIS A 184 2.46 -29.29 -15.73
C HIS A 184 2.21 -28.59 -14.39
N LEU A 185 1.95 -29.37 -13.33
CA LEU A 185 1.78 -28.86 -11.97
C LEU A 185 3.10 -28.28 -11.44
N LEU A 186 4.19 -29.04 -11.52
CA LEU A 186 5.51 -28.62 -11.03
C LEU A 186 6.01 -27.36 -11.75
N ALA A 187 5.83 -27.27 -13.07
CA ALA A 187 6.21 -26.09 -13.83
C ALA A 187 5.45 -24.83 -13.37
N ARG A 188 4.14 -24.94 -13.11
CA ARG A 188 3.32 -23.82 -12.60
C ARG A 188 3.66 -23.45 -11.16
N VAL A 189 3.92 -24.43 -10.28
CA VAL A 189 4.40 -24.18 -8.92
C VAL A 189 5.73 -23.43 -8.97
N PHE A 190 6.65 -23.86 -9.83
CA PHE A 190 7.93 -23.18 -10.01
C PHE A 190 7.77 -21.74 -10.53
N GLY A 191 7.06 -21.56 -11.65
CA GLY A 191 6.94 -20.27 -12.32
C GLY A 191 6.00 -19.25 -11.64
N LEU A 192 4.93 -19.70 -10.99
CA LEU A 192 3.88 -18.84 -10.44
C LEU A 192 3.86 -18.77 -8.90
N ILE A 193 4.66 -19.59 -8.20
CA ILE A 193 4.74 -19.55 -6.72
C ILE A 193 6.19 -19.35 -6.26
N MET A 194 7.09 -20.28 -6.59
CA MET A 194 8.48 -20.25 -6.10
C MET A 194 9.24 -19.05 -6.64
N LEU A 195 9.18 -18.80 -7.96
CA LEU A 195 9.84 -17.66 -8.59
C LEU A 195 9.34 -16.31 -8.05
N PRO A 196 8.01 -16.02 -7.99
CA PRO A 196 7.54 -14.78 -7.42
C PRO A 196 7.94 -14.57 -5.96
N LEU A 197 7.88 -15.62 -5.13
CA LEU A 197 8.26 -15.53 -3.72
C LEU A 197 9.77 -15.26 -3.57
N PHE A 198 10.61 -15.91 -4.38
CA PHE A 198 12.04 -15.66 -4.42
C PHE A 198 12.37 -14.23 -4.84
N LEU A 199 11.74 -13.73 -5.91
CA LEU A 199 11.96 -12.35 -6.36
C LEU A 199 11.47 -11.34 -5.32
N TYR A 200 10.30 -11.58 -4.69
CA TYR A 200 9.77 -10.73 -3.63
C TYR A 200 10.69 -10.64 -2.42
N THR A 201 11.18 -11.78 -1.93
CA THR A 201 12.16 -11.82 -0.83
C THR A 201 13.49 -11.15 -1.21
N THR A 202 13.94 -11.31 -2.45
CA THR A 202 15.14 -10.64 -2.97
C THR A 202 14.96 -9.11 -3.02
N ILE A 203 13.80 -8.61 -3.45
CA ILE A 203 13.46 -7.18 -3.43
C ILE A 203 13.58 -6.63 -2.00
N PHE A 204 13.07 -7.34 -1.00
CA PHE A 204 13.22 -6.95 0.41
C PHE A 204 14.66 -7.04 0.91
N ALA A 205 15.43 -8.04 0.48
CA ALA A 205 16.84 -8.15 0.80
C ALA A 205 17.62 -6.93 0.28
N VAL A 206 17.38 -6.53 -0.98
CA VAL A 206 17.97 -5.31 -1.55
C VAL A 206 17.50 -4.06 -0.79
N HIS A 207 16.21 -3.97 -0.46
CA HIS A 207 15.65 -2.86 0.31
C HIS A 207 16.39 -2.65 1.65
N PHE A 208 16.60 -3.71 2.44
CA PHE A 208 17.31 -3.63 3.73
C PHE A 208 18.83 -3.43 3.62
N VAL A 209 19.42 -3.68 2.44
CA VAL A 209 20.83 -3.36 2.18
C VAL A 209 20.99 -1.89 1.78
N VAL A 210 20.07 -1.38 0.96
CA VAL A 210 20.09 0.01 0.47
C VAL A 210 19.68 0.99 1.58
N LEU A 211 18.62 0.68 2.34
CA LEU A 211 18.13 1.49 3.46
C LEU A 211 18.67 0.96 4.80
N ASN A 212 19.95 1.21 5.04
CA ASN A 212 20.64 0.77 6.25
C ASN A 212 20.86 1.89 7.29
N ARG A 213 20.24 3.06 7.11
CA ARG A 213 20.40 4.23 8.00
C ARG A 213 19.12 4.50 8.78
N SER A 214 19.28 5.09 9.96
CA SER A 214 18.19 5.48 10.85
C SER A 214 17.31 6.60 10.27
N GLY A 215 16.01 6.59 10.61
CA GLY A 215 15.07 7.65 10.26
C GLY A 215 13.91 7.79 11.25
N PRO A 216 12.98 8.75 11.03
CA PRO A 216 11.83 9.00 11.92
C PRO A 216 10.89 7.80 12.11
N GLY A 217 10.89 6.83 11.19
CA GLY A 217 10.04 5.63 11.23
C GLY A 217 10.59 4.50 12.10
N ASP A 218 11.81 4.60 12.62
CA ASP A 218 12.48 3.51 13.35
C ASP A 218 11.72 3.10 14.62
N GLY A 219 11.00 4.03 15.25
CA GLY A 219 10.28 3.81 16.51
C GLY A 219 9.19 2.73 16.46
N PHE A 220 8.69 2.40 15.27
CA PHE A 220 7.70 1.33 15.09
C PHE A 220 8.31 -0.08 15.14
N PHE A 221 9.62 -0.18 14.97
CA PHE A 221 10.36 -1.45 14.97
C PHE A 221 10.91 -1.80 16.34
N SER A 222 11.24 -3.08 16.52
CA SER A 222 11.89 -3.67 17.68
C SER A 222 13.30 -3.10 17.87
N SER A 223 13.77 -3.16 19.10
CA SER A 223 15.12 -2.72 19.47
C SER A 223 16.21 -3.51 18.75
N SER A 224 15.97 -4.82 18.50
CA SER A 224 16.90 -5.67 17.75
C SER A 224 17.01 -5.21 16.29
N PHE A 225 15.89 -4.88 15.64
CA PHE A 225 15.88 -4.32 14.29
C PHE A 225 16.60 -2.96 14.25
N GLN A 226 16.30 -2.06 15.20
CA GLN A 226 16.91 -0.74 15.28
C GLN A 226 18.43 -0.80 15.46
N SER A 227 18.96 -1.81 16.15
CA SER A 227 20.40 -2.01 16.33
C SER A 227 21.20 -2.24 15.03
N ARG A 228 20.52 -2.59 13.93
CA ARG A 228 21.11 -2.75 12.60
C ARG A 228 21.27 -1.42 11.86
N LEU A 229 20.50 -0.40 12.22
CA LEU A 229 20.45 0.87 11.49
C LEU A 229 21.62 1.78 11.86
N ILE A 230 22.45 2.10 10.87
CA ILE A 230 23.59 3.01 11.03
C ILE A 230 23.05 4.40 11.41
N GLY A 231 23.59 4.95 12.50
CA GLY A 231 23.17 6.25 13.04
C GLY A 231 22.10 6.17 14.12
N ASN A 232 21.57 4.98 14.43
CA ASN A 232 20.73 4.77 15.61
C ASN A 232 21.60 4.67 16.88
N ASN A 233 21.10 5.13 18.02
CA ASN A 233 21.79 5.06 19.32
C ASN A 233 22.09 3.61 19.77
N LEU A 234 21.35 2.63 19.27
CA LEU A 234 21.53 1.20 19.58
C LEU A 234 22.55 0.52 18.67
N HIS A 235 22.98 1.18 17.60
CA HIS A 235 23.92 0.60 16.65
C HIS A 235 25.32 0.53 17.24
N ASN A 236 25.84 -0.69 17.43
CA ASN A 236 27.08 -0.98 18.16
C ASN A 236 27.09 -0.44 19.60
N ALA A 237 25.92 -0.32 20.23
CA ALA A 237 25.85 0.02 21.65
C ALA A 237 26.50 -1.07 22.51
N SER A 238 27.06 -0.64 23.64
CA SER A 238 27.56 -1.54 24.67
C SER A 238 26.81 -1.26 25.98
N MET A 239 26.25 -2.29 26.59
CA MET A 239 25.56 -2.16 27.89
C MET A 239 25.84 -3.40 28.74
N PRO A 240 25.61 -3.35 30.05
CA PRO A 240 25.78 -4.52 30.90
C PRO A 240 24.84 -5.66 30.51
N GLU A 241 25.29 -6.90 30.70
CA GLU A 241 24.48 -8.10 30.39
C GLU A 241 23.37 -8.33 31.42
N TYR A 242 23.67 -8.07 32.69
CA TYR A 242 22.79 -8.34 33.83
C TYR A 242 22.32 -7.03 34.47
N LEU A 243 21.05 -7.00 34.90
CA LEU A 243 20.49 -5.89 35.65
C LEU A 243 21.01 -5.93 37.09
N ALA A 244 21.41 -4.79 37.64
CA ALA A 244 21.74 -4.64 39.06
C ALA A 244 20.94 -3.52 39.72
N TYR A 245 20.78 -3.57 41.05
CA TYR A 245 20.22 -2.46 41.80
C TYR A 245 21.09 -1.20 41.67
N GLY A 246 20.44 -0.03 41.57
CA GLY A 246 21.09 1.25 41.27
C GLY A 246 21.35 1.51 39.78
N SER A 247 20.95 0.61 38.88
CA SER A 247 21.06 0.82 37.44
C SER A 247 19.99 1.77 36.92
N LEU A 248 20.37 2.62 35.97
CA LEU A 248 19.43 3.43 35.19
C LEU A 248 19.02 2.65 33.95
N ILE A 249 17.71 2.52 33.74
CA ILE A 249 17.12 1.74 32.65
C ILE A 249 16.12 2.54 31.84
N THR A 250 15.98 2.17 30.57
CA THR A 250 14.80 2.48 29.76
C THR A 250 14.03 1.18 29.52
N VAL A 251 12.70 1.26 29.60
CA VAL A 251 11.83 0.09 29.50
C VAL A 251 10.86 0.30 28.34
N LYS A 252 10.85 -0.62 27.39
CA LYS A 252 9.98 -0.59 26.20
C LYS A 252 9.01 -1.76 26.22
N ASN A 253 7.82 -1.55 25.69
CA ASN A 253 6.82 -2.60 25.59
C ASN A 253 7.11 -3.49 24.37
N LEU A 254 7.01 -4.81 24.50
CA LEU A 254 7.31 -5.76 23.42
C LEU A 254 6.23 -5.77 22.32
N ARG A 255 5.03 -5.24 22.62
CA ARG A 255 4.02 -4.99 21.58
C ARG A 255 4.67 -4.18 20.45
N ILE A 256 4.50 -4.63 19.21
CA ILE A 256 4.96 -3.87 18.03
C ILE A 256 4.26 -2.51 18.02
N ALA A 257 5.02 -1.43 17.78
CA ALA A 257 4.65 -0.03 18.07
C ALA A 257 4.38 0.27 19.56
N GLY A 258 5.02 -0.48 20.45
CA GLY A 258 5.02 -0.26 21.89
C GLY A 258 5.89 0.94 22.25
N GLY A 259 5.37 1.80 23.12
CA GLY A 259 6.12 2.94 23.63
C GLY A 259 7.07 2.58 24.77
N TYR A 260 8.01 3.48 25.03
CA TYR A 260 8.83 3.53 26.22
C TYR A 260 8.01 4.00 27.41
N LEU A 261 8.24 3.40 28.58
CA LEU A 261 7.68 3.89 29.83
C LEU A 261 8.17 5.33 30.07
N HIS A 262 7.24 6.26 30.08
CA HIS A 262 7.50 7.69 30.03
C HIS A 262 6.77 8.42 31.15
N SER A 263 7.41 9.46 31.71
CA SER A 263 6.74 10.32 32.68
C SER A 263 7.20 11.77 32.57
N HIS A 264 6.24 12.69 32.44
CA HIS A 264 6.50 14.10 32.19
C HIS A 264 5.90 14.99 33.29
N TRP A 265 6.06 16.31 33.15
CA TRP A 265 5.72 17.26 34.22
C TRP A 265 4.22 17.44 34.49
N HIS A 266 3.36 16.95 33.59
CA HIS A 266 1.91 17.12 33.68
C HIS A 266 1.31 16.13 34.70
N LEU A 267 0.25 16.57 35.38
CA LEU A 267 -0.52 15.79 36.34
C LEU A 267 -1.82 15.31 35.71
N TYR A 268 -2.45 14.31 36.30
CA TYR A 268 -3.79 13.90 35.90
C TYR A 268 -4.82 15.01 36.16
N PRO A 269 -5.84 15.16 35.28
CA PRO A 269 -6.87 16.18 35.42
C PRO A 269 -7.74 15.99 36.68
N GLU A 270 -8.43 17.06 37.08
CA GLU A 270 -9.32 17.05 38.25
C GLU A 270 -10.41 15.98 38.12
N GLY A 271 -10.53 15.11 39.14
CA GLY A 271 -11.46 13.98 39.18
C GLY A 271 -10.81 12.59 39.32
N VAL A 272 -9.55 12.43 38.86
CA VAL A 272 -8.79 11.16 38.95
C VAL A 272 -7.72 11.19 40.06
N GLY A 273 -7.44 12.39 40.60
CA GLY A 273 -6.41 12.64 41.62
C GLY A 273 -5.19 13.34 41.03
N ALA A 274 -4.62 14.33 41.72
CA ALA A 274 -3.50 15.16 41.24
C ALA A 274 -2.13 14.42 41.31
N HIS A 275 -2.05 13.25 40.68
CA HIS A 275 -0.82 12.45 40.59
C HIS A 275 -0.10 12.67 39.26
N GLN A 276 1.17 12.29 39.20
CA GLN A 276 1.99 12.45 38.00
C GLN A 276 1.60 11.45 36.91
N GLN A 277 1.56 11.91 35.66
CA GLN A 277 1.23 11.06 34.53
C GLN A 277 2.36 10.11 34.16
N VAL A 278 2.03 8.83 34.03
CA VAL A 278 2.88 7.80 33.44
C VAL A 278 2.19 7.26 32.20
N THR A 279 2.89 7.30 31.08
CA THR A 279 2.37 6.93 29.75
C THR A 279 3.40 6.09 29.00
N ALA A 280 3.04 5.60 27.82
CA ALA A 280 3.96 4.98 26.89
C ALA A 280 4.19 5.93 25.70
N TYR A 281 5.44 6.37 25.52
CA TYR A 281 5.84 7.32 24.47
C TYR A 281 6.67 6.63 23.39
N LEU A 282 6.41 6.91 22.12
CA LEU A 282 7.02 6.16 21.00
C LEU A 282 8.49 6.53 20.73
N HIS A 283 8.94 7.69 21.21
CA HIS A 283 10.29 8.18 20.98
C HIS A 283 11.11 8.16 22.26
N LYS A 284 12.43 8.06 22.08
CA LYS A 284 13.38 8.03 23.19
C LYS A 284 13.69 9.45 23.68
N ASP A 285 13.51 9.69 24.96
CA ASP A 285 13.84 10.95 25.62
C ASP A 285 14.41 10.75 27.04
N TYR A 286 14.85 11.84 27.68
CA TYR A 286 15.36 11.80 29.06
C TYR A 286 14.28 11.46 30.10
N ASN A 287 13.00 11.58 29.74
CA ASN A 287 11.86 11.22 30.58
C ASN A 287 11.50 9.73 30.49
N ASN A 288 12.29 8.94 29.76
CA ASN A 288 12.18 7.48 29.73
C ASN A 288 13.14 6.78 30.72
N LEU A 289 13.93 7.55 31.49
CA LEU A 289 14.93 7.00 32.40
C LEU A 289 14.33 6.68 33.78
N TRP A 290 14.46 5.41 34.17
CA TRP A 290 14.00 4.88 35.45
C TRP A 290 15.18 4.28 36.23
N LEU A 291 15.28 4.60 37.51
CA LEU A 291 16.27 4.04 38.42
C LEU A 291 15.68 2.81 39.11
N VAL A 292 16.40 1.69 39.06
CA VAL A 292 16.01 0.46 39.74
C VAL A 292 16.49 0.51 41.19
N LYS A 293 15.54 0.58 42.12
CA LYS A 293 15.78 0.57 43.57
C LYS A 293 15.27 -0.71 44.22
N ARG A 294 15.83 -0.99 45.39
CA ARG A 294 15.33 -2.02 46.30
C ARG A 294 13.91 -1.66 46.80
N PRO A 295 13.13 -2.65 47.24
CA PRO A 295 11.83 -2.40 47.89
C PRO A 295 12.01 -1.67 49.23
N ASP A 296 13.11 -1.96 49.94
CA ASP A 296 13.47 -1.30 51.18
C ASP A 296 14.09 0.09 50.93
N ASN A 297 13.90 1.02 51.87
CA ASN A 297 14.47 2.37 51.79
C ASN A 297 16.00 2.42 52.05
N SER A 298 16.68 1.28 52.08
CA SER A 298 18.14 1.22 52.15
C SER A 298 18.73 1.55 50.77
N ASP A 299 19.01 2.83 50.53
CA ASP A 299 19.69 3.32 49.33
C ASP A 299 21.23 3.12 49.39
N ASP A 300 21.72 2.27 50.29
CA ASP A 300 23.16 2.04 50.48
C ASP A 300 23.74 1.17 49.36
N LEU A 301 24.12 1.84 48.28
CA LEU A 301 24.72 1.27 47.08
C LEU A 301 26.26 1.30 47.16
N THR A 302 26.88 1.30 48.33
CA THR A 302 28.36 1.38 48.46
C THR A 302 29.06 0.04 48.20
N GLY A 303 28.36 -1.09 48.35
CA GLY A 303 28.90 -2.45 48.14
C GLY A 303 29.07 -2.89 46.67
N PRO A 304 29.48 -4.16 46.44
CA PRO A 304 29.54 -4.76 45.10
C PRO A 304 28.16 -4.70 44.41
N PRO A 305 28.11 -4.69 43.06
CA PRO A 305 26.83 -4.63 42.33
C PRO A 305 26.01 -5.89 42.63
N GLU A 306 24.85 -5.70 43.25
CA GLU A 306 23.89 -6.77 43.49
C GLU A 306 22.97 -6.91 42.27
N LEU A 307 22.95 -8.11 41.69
CA LEU A 307 22.15 -8.43 40.50
C LEU A 307 20.68 -8.63 40.88
N VAL A 308 19.79 -8.20 40.00
CA VAL A 308 18.35 -8.47 40.08
C VAL A 308 18.07 -9.82 39.44
N HIS A 309 17.43 -10.72 40.18
CA HIS A 309 17.09 -12.07 39.75
C HIS A 309 15.59 -12.19 39.44
N HIS A 310 15.23 -13.27 38.73
CA HIS A 310 13.83 -13.56 38.44
C HIS A 310 13.06 -13.82 39.75
N GLY A 311 11.96 -13.09 39.94
CA GLY A 311 11.13 -13.15 41.15
C GLY A 311 11.37 -12.01 42.14
N ASP A 312 12.44 -11.22 41.94
CA ASP A 312 12.75 -10.11 42.82
C ASP A 312 11.76 -8.94 42.66
N ILE A 313 11.41 -8.33 43.79
CA ILE A 313 10.58 -7.13 43.82
C ILE A 313 11.50 -5.92 43.63
N ILE A 314 11.19 -5.09 42.62
CA ILE A 314 11.93 -3.86 42.34
C ILE A 314 11.02 -2.63 42.43
N ARG A 315 11.62 -1.49 42.78
CA ARG A 315 10.97 -0.18 42.74
C ARG A 315 11.57 0.66 41.63
N LEU A 316 10.73 1.14 40.71
CA LEU A 316 11.17 2.03 39.62
C LEU A 316 10.95 3.48 40.03
N GLU A 317 12.03 4.26 40.13
CA GLU A 317 12.00 5.69 40.42
C GLU A 317 12.32 6.49 39.16
N HIS A 318 11.44 7.42 38.77
CA HIS A 318 11.69 8.25 37.59
C HIS A 318 12.86 9.21 37.83
N ARG A 319 13.88 9.20 36.95
CA ARG A 319 15.13 9.95 37.16
C ARG A 319 14.93 11.46 37.28
N VAL A 320 14.11 12.04 36.40
CA VAL A 320 13.93 13.50 36.35
C VAL A 320 13.03 14.00 37.47
N ARG A 321 12.03 13.19 37.85
CA ARG A 321 10.95 13.64 38.75
C ARG A 321 11.09 13.12 40.17
N ILE A 322 11.96 12.13 40.39
CA ILE A 322 12.22 11.52 41.70
C ILE A 322 10.90 11.05 42.32
N ARG A 323 10.07 10.38 41.50
CA ARG A 323 8.79 9.80 41.90
C ARG A 323 8.81 8.31 41.57
N ASN A 324 8.22 7.52 42.46
CA ASN A 324 8.09 6.08 42.24
C ASN A 324 6.94 5.78 41.29
N LEU A 325 7.14 4.79 40.43
CA LEU A 325 6.06 4.16 39.70
C LEU A 325 5.10 3.51 40.71
N HIS A 326 3.81 3.82 40.58
CA HIS A 326 2.82 3.33 41.51
C HIS A 326 1.49 3.09 40.79
N SER A 327 0.75 2.07 41.24
CA SER A 327 -0.61 1.79 40.79
C SER A 327 -1.58 2.08 41.93
N HIS A 328 -2.62 2.86 41.64
CA HIS A 328 -3.66 3.21 42.61
C HIS A 328 -4.98 2.49 42.31
N PHE A 329 -5.83 2.37 43.32
CA PHE A 329 -7.20 1.85 43.19
C PHE A 329 -8.18 2.90 42.63
N HIS A 330 -7.84 3.46 41.47
CA HIS A 330 -8.71 4.35 40.71
C HIS A 330 -9.02 3.73 39.34
N GLU A 331 -10.19 4.05 38.81
CA GLU A 331 -10.57 3.66 37.45
C GLU A 331 -9.67 4.34 36.41
N ALA A 332 -9.41 3.63 35.33
CA ALA A 332 -8.64 4.13 34.20
C ALA A 332 -9.56 4.96 33.26
N PRO A 333 -9.26 6.25 32.97
CA PRO A 333 -10.12 7.07 32.12
C PRO A 333 -10.48 6.60 30.70
N LEU A 334 -9.71 5.71 30.04
CA LEU A 334 -10.07 5.17 28.72
C LEU A 334 -10.65 3.77 28.85
N THR A 335 -9.92 2.90 29.54
CA THR A 335 -10.30 1.48 29.67
C THR A 335 -11.10 1.26 30.96
N LYS A 336 -12.42 1.49 30.92
CA LYS A 336 -13.33 1.36 32.08
C LYS A 336 -13.44 -0.06 32.68
N ASN A 337 -12.98 -1.09 31.95
CA ASN A 337 -13.11 -2.49 32.35
C ASN A 337 -11.89 -3.03 33.12
N THR A 338 -10.84 -2.22 33.32
CA THR A 338 -9.64 -2.62 34.08
C THR A 338 -9.55 -1.84 35.38
N CYS A 339 -9.74 -2.55 36.50
CA CYS A 339 -9.44 -2.02 37.82
C CYS A 339 -7.92 -1.94 37.97
N ARG A 340 -7.39 -0.71 37.94
CA ARG A 340 -6.06 -0.23 38.39
C ARG A 340 -5.18 0.34 37.26
N SER A 341 -4.62 1.50 37.58
CA SER A 341 -3.65 2.36 36.86
C SER A 341 -4.20 3.51 36.00
N PRO A 342 -3.38 4.57 35.81
CA PRO A 342 -3.88 5.91 35.56
C PRO A 342 -3.63 6.39 34.11
N VAL A 343 -4.39 7.38 33.63
CA VAL A 343 -4.65 7.59 32.19
C VAL A 343 -4.52 9.02 31.67
N MET A 344 -4.12 9.08 30.40
CA MET A 344 -4.24 10.16 29.41
C MET A 344 -3.34 11.39 29.61
N ALA A 345 -2.35 11.48 28.73
CA ALA A 345 -1.83 12.76 28.26
C ALA A 345 -2.82 13.33 27.24
N LEU A 346 -3.60 14.34 27.65
CA LEU A 346 -4.38 15.16 26.73
C LEU A 346 -3.40 15.79 25.72
N GLY A 347 -3.52 15.50 24.43
CA GLY A 347 -2.90 16.30 23.36
C GLY A 347 -1.49 15.94 22.88
N TRP A 348 -0.90 14.80 23.27
CA TRP A 348 0.51 14.48 22.93
C TRP A 348 0.75 13.12 22.22
N GLU A 349 -0.28 12.49 21.65
CA GLU A 349 -0.17 11.20 20.93
C GLU A 349 0.52 10.07 21.75
N GLN A 350 0.28 10.00 23.06
CA GLN A 350 0.87 9.00 23.96
C GLN A 350 -0.11 7.86 24.27
N VAL A 351 0.44 6.69 24.62
CA VAL A 351 -0.35 5.47 24.90
C VAL A 351 -0.58 5.30 26.40
N GLU A 352 -1.74 4.75 26.76
CA GLU A 352 -2.15 4.43 28.14
C GLU A 352 -1.33 3.25 28.71
N VAL A 353 -0.92 3.36 29.98
CA VAL A 353 -0.25 2.28 30.72
C VAL A 353 -1.14 1.84 31.87
N THR A 354 -1.61 0.59 31.84
CA THR A 354 -2.49 0.02 32.86
C THR A 354 -1.86 -1.17 33.58
N CYS A 355 -2.43 -1.55 34.73
CA CYS A 355 -2.04 -2.74 35.48
C CYS A 355 -3.28 -3.61 35.68
N SER A 356 -3.38 -4.70 34.91
CA SER A 356 -4.51 -5.62 34.99
C SER A 356 -4.15 -6.83 35.86
N PRO A 357 -5.00 -7.24 36.82
CA PRO A 357 -4.82 -8.50 37.55
C PRO A 357 -5.07 -9.72 36.63
N TYR A 358 -5.81 -9.53 35.54
CA TYR A 358 -6.04 -10.57 34.53
C TYR A 358 -4.89 -10.54 33.52
N VAL A 359 -3.82 -11.26 33.84
CA VAL A 359 -2.66 -11.41 32.95
C VAL A 359 -3.00 -12.45 31.89
N LYS A 360 -3.31 -11.98 30.68
CA LYS A 360 -3.24 -12.83 29.49
C LYS A 360 -1.83 -12.69 28.94
N GLU A 361 -1.07 -13.79 28.92
CA GLU A 361 0.24 -13.84 28.26
C GLU A 361 0.10 -13.34 26.83
N SER A 362 0.55 -12.10 26.63
CA SER A 362 0.43 -11.39 25.37
C SER A 362 1.60 -10.40 25.27
N PRO A 363 2.01 -10.01 24.05
CA PRO A 363 3.07 -9.03 23.87
C PRO A 363 2.79 -7.69 24.57
N ASN A 364 1.52 -7.38 24.87
CA ASN A 364 1.12 -6.16 25.57
C ASN A 364 1.57 -6.11 27.03
N THR A 365 1.71 -7.27 27.69
CA THR A 365 2.13 -7.36 29.10
C THR A 365 3.63 -7.58 29.25
N GLN A 366 4.34 -7.83 28.15
CA GLN A 366 5.78 -8.07 28.15
C GLN A 366 6.53 -6.75 27.91
N TRP A 367 7.53 -6.49 28.74
CA TRP A 367 8.38 -5.30 28.66
C TRP A 367 9.84 -5.73 28.60
N ASN A 368 10.63 -5.11 27.73
CA ASN A 368 12.07 -5.33 27.60
C ASN A 368 12.85 -4.10 28.10
N ILE A 369 13.99 -4.35 28.74
CA ILE A 369 14.96 -3.31 29.06
C ILE A 369 15.80 -3.07 27.81
N GLU A 370 15.87 -1.82 27.35
CA GLU A 370 16.52 -1.47 26.10
C GLU A 370 17.84 -0.76 26.31
N ASP A 371 17.89 0.21 27.24
CA ASP A 371 19.15 0.76 27.73
C ASP A 371 19.35 0.37 29.18
N LEU A 372 20.59 0.02 29.50
CA LEU A 372 21.04 -0.24 30.84
C LEU A 372 22.34 0.50 31.07
N ILE A 373 22.35 1.39 32.07
CA ILE A 373 23.53 2.16 32.47
C ILE A 373 23.83 1.82 33.92
N ASN A 374 24.97 1.18 34.14
CA ASN A 374 25.51 0.96 35.48
C ASN A 374 27.04 1.05 35.44
N PRO A 375 27.66 2.03 36.14
CA PRO A 375 29.11 2.20 36.13
C PRO A 375 29.87 1.06 36.82
N LYS A 376 29.20 0.20 37.59
CA LYS A 376 29.81 -0.92 38.33
C LYS A 376 29.88 -2.23 37.56
N LEU A 377 29.22 -2.32 36.41
CA LEU A 377 29.14 -3.55 35.62
C LEU A 377 29.96 -3.41 34.32
N PRO A 378 30.58 -4.50 33.83
CA PRO A 378 31.23 -4.50 32.53
C PRO A 378 30.20 -4.44 31.40
N ASN A 379 30.49 -3.65 30.37
CA ASN A 379 29.64 -3.57 29.19
C ASN A 379 29.96 -4.69 28.20
N ILE A 380 28.93 -5.33 27.65
CA ILE A 380 29.01 -6.25 26.52
C ILE A 380 28.51 -5.56 25.24
N SER A 381 28.99 -6.01 24.08
CA SER A 381 28.52 -5.46 22.80
C SER A 381 27.14 -6.03 22.43
N LEU A 382 26.19 -5.17 22.03
CA LEU A 382 24.86 -5.60 21.57
C LEU A 382 24.85 -6.29 20.20
N SER A 383 26.01 -6.46 19.57
CA SER A 383 26.14 -7.11 18.26
C SER A 383 25.59 -8.54 18.23
N VAL A 384 25.49 -9.19 19.39
CA VAL A 384 24.91 -10.54 19.58
C VAL A 384 23.39 -10.56 19.35
N LEU A 385 22.69 -9.44 19.58
CA LEU A 385 21.23 -9.35 19.45
C LEU A 385 20.76 -8.97 18.03
N LYS A 386 21.66 -8.96 17.03
CA LYS A 386 21.29 -8.61 15.66
C LYS A 386 20.35 -9.69 15.07
N PRO A 387 19.14 -9.32 14.62
CA PRO A 387 18.17 -10.28 14.12
C PRO A 387 18.59 -10.87 12.77
N THR A 388 18.11 -12.07 12.49
CA THR A 388 18.30 -12.74 11.20
C THR A 388 17.47 -12.06 10.10
N PHE A 389 17.81 -12.30 8.82
CA PHE A 389 17.05 -11.72 7.71
C PHE A 389 15.56 -12.11 7.73
N LEU A 390 15.23 -13.35 8.09
CA LEU A 390 13.84 -13.81 8.13
C LEU A 390 13.03 -13.13 9.24
N GLU A 391 13.65 -12.89 10.41
CA GLU A 391 13.03 -12.13 11.50
C GLU A 391 12.74 -10.69 11.08
N ILE A 392 13.72 -10.02 10.45
CA ILE A 392 13.58 -8.67 9.91
C ILE A 392 12.46 -8.61 8.87
N LEU A 393 12.44 -9.57 7.95
CA LEU A 393 11.42 -9.65 6.91
C LEU A 393 10.03 -9.81 7.55
N TRP A 394 9.88 -10.76 8.47
CA TRP A 394 8.63 -11.04 9.16
C TRP A 394 8.12 -9.84 9.97
N GLU A 395 9.00 -9.24 10.79
CA GLU A 395 8.67 -8.07 11.59
C GLU A 395 8.20 -6.91 10.73
N SER A 396 8.91 -6.65 9.62
CA SER A 396 8.54 -5.60 8.67
C SER A 396 7.14 -5.82 8.07
N HIS A 397 6.79 -7.06 7.73
CA HIS A 397 5.45 -7.39 7.22
C HIS A 397 4.36 -7.17 8.27
N ILE A 398 4.62 -7.49 9.54
CA ILE A 398 3.66 -7.21 10.60
C ILE A 398 3.46 -5.70 10.77
N VAL A 399 4.55 -4.91 10.78
CA VAL A 399 4.46 -3.44 10.85
C VAL A 399 3.68 -2.87 9.66
N MET A 400 3.92 -3.38 8.45
CA MET A 400 3.18 -3.00 7.23
C MET A 400 1.68 -3.33 7.30
N ILE A 401 1.31 -4.52 7.80
CA ILE A 401 -0.10 -4.93 7.94
C ILE A 401 -0.81 -4.07 9.01
N ARG A 402 -0.15 -3.81 10.14
CA ARG A 402 -0.71 -2.98 11.22
C ARG A 402 -0.83 -1.51 10.82
N GLY A 403 0.20 -0.96 10.17
CA GLY A 403 0.14 0.40 9.62
C GLY A 403 -1.05 0.58 8.69
N ASN A 404 -1.35 -0.43 7.86
CA ASN A 404 -2.54 -0.43 7.01
C ASN A 404 -3.87 -0.55 7.77
N SER A 405 -3.93 -1.30 8.88
CA SER A 405 -5.16 -1.46 9.67
C SER A 405 -5.49 -0.23 10.52
N ASP A 406 -4.45 0.52 10.90
CA ASP A 406 -4.57 1.70 11.75
C ASP A 406 -4.90 2.99 10.95
N LEU A 407 -4.87 2.93 9.62
CA LEU A 407 -5.37 3.97 8.71
C LEU A 407 -6.90 4.01 8.66
N LYS A 408 -7.53 4.33 9.80
CA LYS A 408 -8.97 4.54 9.88
C LYS A 408 -9.34 5.98 9.52
N PRO A 409 -10.47 6.20 8.84
CA PRO A 409 -10.92 7.54 8.47
C PRO A 409 -11.13 8.37 9.74
N LYS A 410 -10.58 9.59 9.75
CA LYS A 410 -10.92 10.58 10.76
C LYS A 410 -12.26 11.23 10.40
N ASP A 411 -13.05 11.55 11.42
CA ASP A 411 -14.28 12.31 11.23
C ASP A 411 -13.92 13.67 10.58
N ASN A 412 -14.61 14.03 9.50
CA ASN A 412 -14.41 15.22 8.66
C ASN A 412 -13.35 15.17 7.54
N GLU A 413 -12.66 14.05 7.31
CA GLU A 413 -11.79 13.93 6.11
C GLU A 413 -12.60 13.52 4.87
N MET A 414 -12.37 14.22 3.74
CA MET A 414 -12.96 13.90 2.44
C MET A 414 -12.44 12.55 1.90
N ASN A 415 -13.13 11.47 2.27
CA ASN A 415 -12.82 10.11 1.85
C ASN A 415 -13.86 9.61 0.83
N SER A 416 -13.40 8.90 -0.20
CA SER A 416 -14.28 8.36 -1.23
C SER A 416 -14.76 6.95 -0.84
N LYS A 417 -16.03 6.64 -1.10
CA LYS A 417 -16.60 5.29 -0.86
C LYS A 417 -16.52 4.44 -2.13
N PRO A 418 -16.43 3.10 -2.03
CA PRO A 418 -16.34 2.23 -3.20
C PRO A 418 -17.40 2.49 -4.27
N TRP A 419 -18.66 2.71 -3.87
CA TRP A 419 -19.76 2.98 -4.80
C TRP A 419 -19.65 4.35 -5.51
N HIS A 420 -18.87 5.31 -4.99
CA HIS A 420 -18.63 6.59 -5.66
C HIS A 420 -17.85 6.41 -6.96
N TRP A 421 -17.01 5.36 -7.05
CA TRP A 421 -15.99 5.28 -8.09
C TRP A 421 -16.59 4.99 -9.47
N PRO A 422 -17.38 3.91 -9.71
CA PRO A 422 -17.81 3.56 -11.07
C PRO A 422 -18.68 4.64 -11.74
N ILE A 423 -19.41 5.43 -10.95
CA ILE A 423 -20.28 6.51 -11.43
C ILE A 423 -19.56 7.86 -11.55
N ASN A 424 -18.29 7.95 -11.17
CA ASN A 424 -17.54 9.20 -11.07
C ASN A 424 -18.15 10.21 -10.09
N TYR A 425 -18.77 9.78 -8.99
CA TYR A 425 -19.50 10.69 -8.11
C TYR A 425 -18.61 11.80 -7.55
N GLN A 426 -17.42 11.48 -7.06
CA GLN A 426 -16.49 12.45 -6.49
C GLN A 426 -15.07 12.11 -6.92
N GLY A 427 -14.40 13.08 -7.55
CA GLY A 427 -12.98 12.99 -7.89
C GLY A 427 -12.07 13.38 -6.73
N LEU A 428 -10.77 13.49 -7.00
CA LEU A 428 -9.75 13.80 -6.01
C LEU A 428 -8.91 15.01 -6.43
N ARG A 429 -8.80 16.03 -5.57
CA ARG A 429 -7.95 17.20 -5.81
C ARG A 429 -6.49 16.82 -5.59
N PHE A 430 -5.62 17.09 -6.58
CA PHE A 430 -4.18 16.80 -6.51
C PHE A 430 -3.34 18.03 -6.16
N SER A 431 -3.76 19.21 -6.62
CA SER A 431 -3.01 20.46 -6.45
C SER A 431 -3.92 21.68 -6.52
N GLY A 432 -3.55 22.72 -5.77
CA GLY A 432 -4.13 24.07 -5.81
C GLY A 432 -5.47 24.18 -5.08
N VAL A 433 -5.54 25.10 -4.11
CA VAL A 433 -6.80 25.47 -3.43
C VAL A 433 -7.28 26.86 -3.88
N ASN A 434 -6.34 27.72 -4.31
CA ASN A 434 -6.62 29.10 -4.66
C ASN A 434 -6.88 29.27 -6.17
N GLU A 435 -7.66 30.30 -6.53
CA GLU A 435 -8.06 30.63 -7.92
C GLU A 435 -6.89 31.03 -8.82
N THR A 436 -5.77 31.45 -8.23
CA THR A 436 -4.56 31.92 -8.92
C THR A 436 -3.54 30.81 -9.18
N GLU A 437 -3.73 29.63 -8.58
CA GLU A 437 -2.79 28.51 -8.70
C GLU A 437 -3.20 27.53 -9.80
N TYR A 438 -2.22 26.81 -10.32
CA TYR A 438 -2.45 25.76 -11.30
C TYR A 438 -3.10 24.55 -10.61
N ARG A 439 -4.35 24.24 -10.97
CA ARG A 439 -5.13 23.18 -10.33
C ARG A 439 -5.11 21.90 -11.15
N VAL A 440 -5.01 20.77 -10.47
CA VAL A 440 -5.09 19.44 -11.09
C VAL A 440 -6.12 18.63 -10.33
N TYR A 441 -7.07 18.04 -11.07
CA TYR A 441 -8.19 17.29 -10.49
C TYR A 441 -8.24 15.91 -11.12
N LEU A 442 -8.08 14.88 -10.28
CA LEU A 442 -8.22 13.49 -10.70
C LEU A 442 -9.70 13.16 -10.83
N LEU A 443 -10.16 13.14 -12.08
CA LEU A 443 -11.46 12.61 -12.49
C LEU A 443 -11.27 11.83 -13.78
N GLY A 444 -11.79 10.62 -13.81
CA GLY A 444 -11.88 9.82 -15.02
C GLY A 444 -12.80 10.48 -16.05
N ASN A 445 -12.61 10.17 -17.32
CA ASN A 445 -13.44 10.76 -18.37
C ASN A 445 -14.90 10.26 -18.18
N PRO A 446 -15.88 11.15 -17.88
CA PRO A 446 -17.23 10.73 -17.52
C PRO A 446 -17.93 9.91 -18.61
N VAL A 447 -17.70 10.24 -19.88
CA VAL A 447 -18.28 9.50 -21.01
C VAL A 447 -17.76 8.08 -21.04
N ILE A 448 -16.46 7.89 -20.84
CA ILE A 448 -15.79 6.58 -20.84
C ILE A 448 -16.23 5.75 -19.64
N TRP A 449 -16.31 6.37 -18.45
CA TRP A 449 -16.67 5.67 -17.22
C TRP A 449 -18.14 5.23 -17.20
N TRP A 450 -19.04 6.09 -17.65
CA TRP A 450 -20.46 5.73 -17.75
C TRP A 450 -20.70 4.71 -18.86
N LEU A 451 -19.97 4.80 -19.98
CA LEU A 451 -19.99 3.76 -21.01
C LEU A 451 -19.48 2.42 -20.46
N ASN A 452 -18.42 2.43 -19.66
CA ASN A 452 -17.90 1.24 -19.00
C ASN A 452 -18.93 0.61 -18.05
N LEU A 453 -19.61 1.43 -17.25
CA LEU A 453 -20.64 0.96 -16.33
C LEU A 453 -21.86 0.40 -17.08
N LEU A 454 -22.32 1.09 -18.13
CA LEU A 454 -23.41 0.61 -19.00
C LEU A 454 -23.03 -0.70 -19.68
N SER A 455 -21.80 -0.80 -20.18
CA SER A 455 -21.29 -1.99 -20.86
C SER A 455 -21.16 -3.17 -19.91
N LEU A 456 -20.78 -2.95 -18.66
CA LEU A 456 -20.76 -3.98 -17.62
C LEU A 456 -22.16 -4.56 -17.40
N ALA A 457 -23.19 -3.71 -17.27
CA ALA A 457 -24.58 -4.15 -17.14
C ALA A 457 -25.06 -4.91 -18.38
N LEU A 458 -24.74 -4.41 -19.58
CA LEU A 458 -25.08 -5.05 -20.84
C LEU A 458 -24.39 -6.42 -20.99
N PHE A 459 -23.14 -6.56 -20.59
CA PHE A 459 -22.43 -7.84 -20.59
C PHE A 459 -23.10 -8.87 -19.67
N VAL A 460 -23.55 -8.44 -18.49
CA VAL A 460 -24.27 -9.32 -17.55
C VAL A 460 -25.63 -9.76 -18.14
N LEU A 461 -26.33 -8.89 -18.86
CA LEU A 461 -27.55 -9.28 -19.57
C LEU A 461 -27.28 -10.25 -20.72
N MET A 462 -26.12 -10.11 -21.38
CA MET A 462 -25.68 -10.95 -22.49
C MET A 462 -24.94 -12.22 -22.05
N LEU A 463 -25.01 -12.61 -20.77
CA LEU A 463 -24.24 -13.73 -20.20
C LEU A 463 -24.42 -15.05 -20.94
N THR A 464 -25.58 -15.27 -21.58
CA THR A 464 -25.85 -16.48 -22.39
C THR A 464 -25.07 -16.54 -23.70
N VAL A 465 -24.64 -15.38 -24.21
CA VAL A 465 -23.87 -15.20 -25.46
C VAL A 465 -22.42 -14.76 -25.16
N ALA A 466 -22.07 -14.64 -23.88
CA ALA A 466 -20.80 -14.09 -23.44
C ALA A 466 -19.62 -15.03 -23.74
N SER A 467 -18.51 -14.44 -24.20
CA SER A 467 -17.27 -15.17 -24.44
C SER A 467 -16.58 -15.56 -23.12
N LEU A 468 -15.89 -16.71 -23.12
CA LEU A 468 -15.07 -17.16 -21.99
C LEU A 468 -14.03 -16.09 -21.59
N GLY A 469 -13.51 -15.34 -22.57
CA GLY A 469 -12.59 -14.23 -22.34
C GLY A 469 -13.23 -13.05 -21.60
N GLY A 470 -14.47 -12.69 -21.93
CA GLY A 470 -15.22 -11.66 -21.21
C GLY A 470 -15.50 -12.05 -19.76
N GLY A 471 -15.82 -13.33 -19.50
CA GLY A 471 -16.02 -13.84 -18.14
C GLY A 471 -14.77 -13.72 -17.26
N MET A 472 -13.58 -13.95 -17.82
CA MET A 472 -12.31 -13.77 -17.11
C MET A 472 -12.03 -12.30 -16.77
N LEU A 473 -12.36 -11.36 -17.68
CA LEU A 473 -12.23 -9.92 -17.41
C LEU A 473 -13.23 -9.43 -16.36
N LEU A 474 -14.46 -9.95 -16.39
CA LEU A 474 -15.46 -9.69 -15.34
C LEU A 474 -14.98 -10.19 -13.97
N LEU A 475 -14.40 -11.39 -13.91
CA LEU A 475 -13.78 -11.91 -12.69
C LEU A 475 -12.64 -11.00 -12.23
N GLY A 476 -11.79 -10.54 -13.15
CA GLY A 476 -10.72 -9.58 -12.86
C GLY A 476 -11.25 -8.29 -12.24
N TRP A 477 -12.32 -7.72 -12.81
CA TRP A 477 -13.01 -6.55 -12.26
C TRP A 477 -13.56 -6.82 -10.85
N LEU A 478 -14.27 -7.94 -10.65
CA LEU A 478 -14.83 -8.32 -9.34
C LEU A 478 -13.74 -8.45 -8.27
N LEU A 479 -12.64 -9.14 -8.58
CA LEU A 479 -11.54 -9.34 -7.63
C LEU A 479 -10.83 -8.03 -7.26
N HIS A 480 -10.77 -7.06 -8.17
CA HIS A 480 -10.14 -5.76 -7.91
C HIS A 480 -11.12 -4.71 -7.38
N TYR A 481 -12.42 -5.00 -7.27
CA TYR A 481 -13.42 -4.04 -6.80
C TYR A 481 -14.11 -4.48 -5.50
N LEU A 482 -14.60 -5.72 -5.45
CA LEU A 482 -15.40 -6.21 -4.33
C LEU A 482 -14.67 -6.19 -2.97
N PRO A 483 -13.36 -6.53 -2.86
CA PRO A 483 -12.67 -6.50 -1.57
C PRO A 483 -12.69 -5.13 -0.88
N PHE A 484 -12.76 -4.03 -1.65
CA PHE A 484 -12.81 -2.68 -1.08
C PHE A 484 -14.09 -2.38 -0.30
N TYR A 485 -15.17 -3.14 -0.48
CA TYR A 485 -16.38 -3.02 0.35
C TYR A 485 -16.20 -3.62 1.75
N ILE A 486 -15.25 -4.55 1.91
CA ILE A 486 -14.99 -5.26 3.18
C ILE A 486 -13.87 -4.55 3.96
N MET A 487 -13.06 -3.74 3.29
CA MET A 487 -11.96 -3.02 3.93
C MET A 487 -12.45 -1.85 4.79
N SER A 488 -12.15 -1.89 6.10
CA SER A 488 -12.51 -0.85 7.07
C SER A 488 -11.48 0.28 7.20
N ARG A 489 -10.75 0.60 6.12
CA ARG A 489 -9.65 1.59 6.10
C ARG A 489 -10.01 2.79 5.21
N ILE A 490 -9.17 3.84 5.22
CA ILE A 490 -9.32 4.97 4.31
C ILE A 490 -9.16 4.51 2.85
N LEU A 491 -10.10 4.93 1.99
CA LEU A 491 -10.10 4.61 0.57
C LEU A 491 -10.23 5.88 -0.28
N TYR A 492 -9.52 5.87 -1.40
CA TYR A 492 -9.46 6.98 -2.35
C TYR A 492 -9.82 6.51 -3.75
N TYR A 493 -10.28 7.46 -4.57
CA TYR A 493 -10.74 7.23 -5.94
C TYR A 493 -9.71 6.49 -6.83
N HIS A 494 -8.41 6.71 -6.63
CA HIS A 494 -7.35 6.02 -7.37
C HIS A 494 -7.33 4.48 -7.17
N HIS A 495 -7.90 3.96 -6.08
CA HIS A 495 -7.95 2.52 -5.81
C HIS A 495 -8.79 1.73 -6.82
N TYR A 496 -9.72 2.40 -7.51
CA TYR A 496 -10.58 1.75 -8.52
C TYR A 496 -9.88 1.55 -9.87
N PHE A 497 -8.78 2.26 -10.16
CA PHE A 497 -8.17 2.25 -11.48
C PHE A 497 -7.76 0.86 -11.98
N PRO A 498 -7.17 -0.03 -11.16
CA PRO A 498 -6.94 -1.42 -11.57
C PRO A 498 -8.22 -2.13 -12.03
N ALA A 499 -9.34 -1.96 -11.33
CA ALA A 499 -10.63 -2.51 -11.76
C ALA A 499 -11.13 -1.84 -13.04
N MET A 500 -10.97 -0.52 -13.18
CA MET A 500 -11.35 0.23 -14.38
C MET A 500 -10.64 -0.29 -15.65
N LEU A 501 -9.39 -0.74 -15.56
CA LEU A 501 -8.67 -1.36 -16.68
C LEU A 501 -9.40 -2.63 -17.18
N PHE A 502 -9.81 -3.52 -16.26
CA PHE A 502 -10.61 -4.70 -16.61
C PHE A 502 -11.97 -4.32 -17.19
N SER A 503 -12.61 -3.29 -16.62
CA SER A 503 -13.88 -2.78 -17.13
C SER A 503 -13.74 -2.26 -18.57
N SER A 504 -12.70 -1.50 -18.88
CA SER A 504 -12.48 -0.93 -20.22
C SER A 504 -12.16 -2.01 -21.26
N MET A 505 -11.39 -3.03 -20.88
CA MET A 505 -11.16 -4.21 -21.72
C MET A 505 -12.47 -4.96 -22.01
N LEU A 506 -13.30 -5.16 -20.98
CA LEU A 506 -14.60 -5.81 -21.14
C LEU A 506 -15.52 -4.97 -22.04
N THR A 507 -15.53 -3.66 -21.88
CA THR A 507 -16.33 -2.74 -22.72
C THR A 507 -15.99 -2.87 -24.19
N GLY A 508 -14.70 -2.93 -24.55
CA GLY A 508 -14.31 -3.12 -25.95
C GLY A 508 -14.84 -4.42 -26.56
N ILE A 509 -14.80 -5.52 -25.81
CA ILE A 509 -15.35 -6.82 -26.24
C ILE A 509 -16.88 -6.75 -26.36
N THR A 510 -17.54 -6.22 -25.35
CA THR A 510 -19.00 -6.16 -25.28
C THR A 510 -19.58 -5.26 -26.37
N LEU A 511 -18.99 -4.09 -26.62
CA LEU A 511 -19.44 -3.19 -27.69
C LEU A 511 -19.22 -3.79 -29.08
N ASP A 512 -18.10 -4.50 -29.29
CA ASP A 512 -17.87 -5.18 -30.57
C ASP A 512 -18.88 -6.30 -30.81
N ILE A 513 -19.16 -7.14 -29.80
CA ILE A 513 -20.21 -8.17 -29.88
C ILE A 513 -21.58 -7.53 -30.12
N PHE A 514 -21.91 -6.45 -29.42
CA PHE A 514 -23.16 -5.72 -29.59
C PHE A 514 -23.32 -5.20 -31.02
N LEU A 515 -22.30 -4.50 -31.54
CA LEU A 515 -22.31 -3.96 -32.90
C LEU A 515 -22.39 -5.07 -33.94
N GLN A 516 -21.64 -6.15 -33.76
CA GLN A 516 -21.71 -7.30 -34.66
C GLN A 516 -23.12 -7.87 -34.67
N ASN A 517 -23.76 -8.09 -33.50
CA ASN A 517 -25.11 -8.64 -33.40
C ASN A 517 -26.22 -7.77 -34.03
N LEU A 518 -25.96 -6.50 -34.36
CA LEU A 518 -26.90 -5.69 -35.13
C LEU A 518 -27.15 -6.25 -36.55
N HIS A 519 -26.30 -7.12 -37.06
CA HIS A 519 -26.57 -7.86 -38.31
C HIS A 519 -27.85 -8.72 -38.26
N LEU A 520 -28.34 -9.07 -37.06
CA LEU A 520 -29.59 -9.81 -36.90
C LEU A 520 -30.82 -8.93 -37.16
N LEU A 521 -30.68 -7.60 -37.05
CA LEU A 521 -31.76 -6.63 -37.24
C LEU A 521 -31.77 -6.01 -38.65
N PHE A 522 -30.65 -6.05 -39.37
CA PHE A 522 -30.48 -5.37 -40.66
C PHE A 522 -29.95 -6.31 -41.75
N SER A 523 -30.25 -6.00 -43.02
CA SER A 523 -29.69 -6.73 -44.17
C SER A 523 -28.15 -6.71 -44.17
N SER A 524 -27.54 -7.84 -44.58
CA SER A 524 -26.10 -8.10 -44.47
C SER A 524 -25.21 -7.04 -45.15
N SER A 525 -25.62 -6.50 -46.30
CA SER A 525 -24.88 -5.46 -47.02
C SER A 525 -24.85 -4.12 -46.27
N ILE A 526 -25.92 -3.82 -45.53
CA ILE A 526 -26.08 -2.56 -44.80
C ILE A 526 -25.39 -2.66 -43.43
N SER A 527 -25.49 -3.81 -42.77
CA SER A 527 -24.92 -4.06 -41.45
C SER A 527 -23.43 -3.73 -41.35
N HIS A 528 -22.62 -4.09 -42.36
CA HIS A 528 -21.18 -3.80 -42.34
C HIS A 528 -20.87 -2.28 -42.34
N TYR A 529 -21.64 -1.46 -43.05
CA TYR A 529 -21.49 0.00 -43.01
C TYR A 529 -21.92 0.56 -41.65
N PHE A 530 -23.01 0.04 -41.06
CA PHE A 530 -23.46 0.44 -39.72
C PHE A 530 -22.43 0.09 -38.64
N VAL A 531 -21.82 -1.10 -38.70
CA VAL A 531 -20.77 -1.51 -37.74
C VAL A 531 -19.57 -0.59 -37.84
N ARG A 532 -19.02 -0.38 -39.03
CA ARG A 532 -17.84 0.51 -39.21
C ARG A 532 -18.16 1.96 -38.89
N GLY A 533 -19.32 2.44 -39.30
CA GLY A 533 -19.80 3.79 -38.97
C GLY A 533 -19.96 3.98 -37.46
N GLY A 534 -20.55 3.00 -36.76
CA GLY A 534 -20.68 3.00 -35.30
C GLY A 534 -19.33 3.02 -34.59
N GLN A 535 -18.38 2.20 -35.03
CA GLN A 535 -17.01 2.20 -34.48
C GLN A 535 -16.31 3.56 -34.69
N PHE A 536 -16.43 4.15 -35.87
CA PHE A 536 -15.84 5.46 -36.17
C PHE A 536 -16.46 6.58 -35.32
N ILE A 537 -17.79 6.59 -35.17
CA ILE A 537 -18.50 7.56 -34.33
C ILE A 537 -18.08 7.41 -32.85
N LEU A 538 -17.95 6.17 -32.35
CA LEU A 538 -17.47 5.93 -30.99
C LEU A 538 -16.06 6.50 -30.76
N LEU A 539 -15.14 6.24 -31.68
CA LEU A 539 -13.77 6.77 -31.60
C LEU A 539 -13.72 8.30 -31.63
N LEU A 540 -14.49 8.94 -32.52
CA LEU A 540 -14.62 10.40 -32.54
C LEU A 540 -15.24 10.93 -31.24
N GLY A 541 -16.23 10.24 -30.69
CA GLY A 541 -16.82 10.55 -29.40
C GLY A 541 -15.80 10.54 -28.26
N PHE A 542 -14.90 9.56 -28.22
CA PHE A 542 -13.83 9.49 -27.22
C PHE A 542 -12.83 10.63 -27.36
N ILE A 543 -12.40 10.93 -28.60
CA ILE A 543 -11.48 12.05 -28.89
C ILE A 543 -12.11 13.39 -28.46
N TYR A 544 -13.37 13.62 -28.85
CA TYR A 544 -14.08 14.85 -28.51
C TYR A 544 -14.28 14.98 -27.01
N SER A 545 -14.67 13.89 -26.34
CA SER A 545 -14.82 13.87 -24.89
C SER A 545 -13.49 14.15 -24.18
N PHE A 546 -12.39 13.55 -24.63
CA PHE A 546 -11.06 13.86 -24.11
C PHE A 546 -10.69 15.33 -24.32
N TYR A 547 -10.96 15.89 -25.50
CA TYR A 547 -10.70 17.31 -25.76
C TYR A 547 -11.43 18.23 -24.77
N LEU A 548 -12.66 17.89 -24.37
CA LEU A 548 -13.39 18.66 -23.35
C LEU A 548 -12.75 18.53 -21.96
N PHE A 549 -12.38 17.33 -21.54
CA PHE A 549 -11.93 17.06 -20.17
C PHE A 549 -10.39 17.05 -19.97
N HIS A 550 -9.58 17.18 -21.03
CA HIS A 550 -8.11 17.21 -20.93
C HIS A 550 -7.55 18.24 -19.92
N PRO A 551 -8.18 19.41 -19.68
CA PRO A 551 -7.64 20.39 -18.73
C PRO A 551 -7.61 19.85 -17.30
N LEU A 552 -8.48 18.89 -16.94
CA LEU A 552 -8.46 18.26 -15.61
C LEU A 552 -7.14 17.53 -15.34
N SER A 553 -6.55 16.93 -16.39
CA SER A 553 -5.31 16.16 -16.32
C SER A 553 -4.07 17.04 -16.48
N TYR A 554 -4.04 17.87 -17.52
CA TYR A 554 -2.85 18.70 -17.79
C TYR A 554 -2.78 19.94 -16.90
N GLY A 555 -3.92 20.35 -16.35
CA GLY A 555 -4.08 21.39 -15.34
C GLY A 555 -4.87 22.61 -15.83
N MET A 556 -5.59 23.21 -14.90
CA MET A 556 -6.54 24.29 -15.13
C MET A 556 -6.07 25.60 -14.49
N ARG A 557 -6.55 26.72 -15.03
CA ARG A 557 -6.36 28.08 -14.50
C ARG A 557 -7.69 28.82 -14.50
N GLY A 558 -7.85 29.75 -13.57
CA GLY A 558 -9.05 30.59 -13.45
C GLY A 558 -10.01 30.14 -12.35
N PRO A 559 -11.21 30.73 -12.29
CA PRO A 559 -12.16 30.46 -11.22
C PRO A 559 -12.65 29.00 -11.21
N LEU A 560 -13.13 28.54 -10.07
CA LEU A 560 -13.68 27.19 -9.90
C LEU A 560 -14.88 26.96 -10.83
N ALA A 561 -15.17 25.72 -11.21
CA ALA A 561 -16.31 25.37 -12.07
C ALA A 561 -17.68 25.68 -11.42
N HIS A 562 -17.70 26.06 -10.13
CA HIS A 562 -18.90 26.60 -9.47
C HIS A 562 -19.24 28.01 -9.93
N ASP A 563 -18.25 28.79 -10.37
CA ASP A 563 -18.44 30.15 -10.86
C ASP A 563 -18.97 30.09 -12.31
N PRO A 564 -20.14 30.69 -12.62
CA PRO A 564 -20.65 30.79 -13.98
C PRO A 564 -19.68 31.46 -14.97
N ALA A 565 -18.75 32.29 -14.49
CA ALA A 565 -17.71 32.92 -15.32
C ALA A 565 -16.55 31.97 -15.66
N SER A 566 -16.49 30.77 -15.06
CA SER A 566 -15.45 29.78 -15.34
C SER A 566 -15.64 29.12 -16.69
N SER A 567 -14.55 28.96 -17.43
CA SER A 567 -14.51 28.17 -18.68
C SER A 567 -14.89 26.70 -18.47
N MET A 568 -14.81 26.22 -17.23
CA MET A 568 -15.13 24.84 -16.84
C MET A 568 -16.54 24.67 -16.28
N ALA A 569 -17.32 25.75 -16.12
CA ALA A 569 -18.65 25.70 -15.51
C ALA A 569 -19.60 24.74 -16.26
N GLY A 570 -19.56 24.75 -17.60
CA GLY A 570 -20.36 23.85 -18.44
C GLY A 570 -19.94 22.37 -18.41
N LEU A 571 -18.76 22.06 -17.86
CA LEU A 571 -18.25 20.69 -17.73
C LEU A 571 -18.57 20.06 -16.38
N ARG A 572 -19.13 20.83 -15.44
CA ARG A 572 -19.57 20.35 -14.13
C ARG A 572 -20.94 19.67 -14.25
N TRP A 573 -20.94 18.40 -14.65
CA TRP A 573 -22.18 17.63 -14.83
C TRP A 573 -22.78 17.11 -13.52
N MET A 574 -21.97 17.00 -12.45
CA MET A 574 -22.44 16.63 -11.12
C MET A 574 -22.06 17.70 -10.10
N GLU A 575 -22.97 17.95 -9.15
CA GLU A 575 -22.76 18.96 -8.11
C GLU A 575 -21.57 18.64 -7.19
N SER A 576 -21.29 17.36 -6.99
CA SER A 576 -20.16 16.85 -6.21
C SER A 576 -18.79 17.05 -6.89
N TRP A 577 -18.76 17.49 -8.15
CA TRP A 577 -17.51 17.80 -8.84
C TRP A 577 -17.02 19.19 -8.49
N GLU A 578 -15.78 19.24 -8.02
CA GLU A 578 -15.24 20.34 -7.24
C GLU A 578 -13.89 20.82 -7.85
N PHE A 579 -13.85 21.03 -9.16
CA PHE A 579 -12.62 21.38 -9.91
C PHE A 579 -12.53 22.84 -10.38
#